data_AF-A0A523CGD1-F1
#
_entry.id   AF-A0A523CGD1-F1
#
_cell.length_a   1.000
_cell.length_b   1.000
_cell.length_c   1.000
_cell.angle_alpha   90.00
_cell.angle_beta   90.00
_cell.angle_gamma   90.00
#
_symmetry.space_group_name_H-M   'P 1'
#
loop_
_entity.id
_entity.type
_entity.pdbx_description
1 polymer ?
#
loop_
_entity_poly.entity_id
_entity_poly.type
_entity_poly.pdbx_seq_one_letter_code
_entity_poly.pdbx_strand_id
1 'polypeptide(L)'
;MPQLAFLQALVIAALVSFLLVVAAFPVGAKVSWRAGRALVRLSLGVLVVGLAGTIAWGSSNGELVTFQSTLGPDAALQMGMFFLIVYGTGFMFVSRLIASMAAEPAGKEDTDA
;
A
#
# COMPACT_ATOMS: atom_id res chain seq x y z
N MET A 1 -14.39 9.34 -23.69
CA MET A 1 -14.25 8.27 -22.68
C MET A 1 -14.72 8.85 -21.36
N PRO A 2 -15.68 8.24 -20.65
CA PRO A 2 -16.12 8.74 -19.35
C PRO A 2 -14.92 8.79 -18.39
N GLN A 3 -14.63 9.98 -17.85
CA GLN A 3 -13.63 10.13 -16.78
C GLN A 3 -14.27 9.64 -15.49
N LEU A 4 -13.96 8.41 -15.09
CA LEU A 4 -14.42 7.86 -13.82
C LEU A 4 -13.54 8.45 -12.71
N ALA A 5 -14.05 9.49 -12.05
CA ALA A 5 -13.33 10.20 -11.00
C ALA A 5 -12.99 9.27 -9.83
N PHE A 6 -13.88 8.32 -9.50
CA PHE A 6 -13.61 7.33 -8.46
C PHE A 6 -12.38 6.47 -8.79
N LEU A 7 -12.18 6.08 -10.06
CA LEU A 7 -11.08 5.22 -10.48
C LEU A 7 -9.74 5.95 -10.37
N GLN A 8 -9.72 7.24 -10.73
CA GLN A 8 -8.53 8.08 -10.55
C GLN A 8 -8.18 8.22 -9.07
N ALA A 9 -9.18 8.51 -8.22
CA ALA A 9 -8.98 8.60 -6.78
C ALA A 9 -8.48 7.27 -6.18
N LEU A 10 -9.00 6.14 -6.64
CA LEU A 10 -8.55 4.80 -6.24
C LEU A 10 -7.08 4.57 -6.61
N VAL A 11 -6.72 4.87 -7.86
CA VAL A 11 -5.34 4.71 -8.34
C VAL A 11 -4.38 5.62 -7.59
N ILE A 12 -4.77 6.87 -7.29
CA ILE A 12 -3.97 7.81 -6.50
C ILE A 12 -3.78 7.28 -5.08
N ALA A 13 -4.82 6.81 -4.42
CA ALA A 13 -4.72 6.24 -3.07
C ALA A 13 -3.80 5.00 -3.04
N ALA A 14 -3.94 4.13 -4.04
CA ALA A 14 -3.07 2.97 -4.23
C ALA A 14 -1.60 3.35 -4.45
N LEU A 15 -1.34 4.35 -5.31
CA LEU A 15 -0.01 4.87 -5.59
C LEU A 15 0.62 5.50 -4.34
N VAL A 16 -0.12 6.36 -3.64
CA VAL A 16 0.34 7.02 -2.40
C VAL A 16 0.68 5.96 -1.35
N SER A 17 -0.18 4.97 -1.16
CA SER A 17 0.10 3.87 -0.24
C SER A 17 1.37 3.10 -0.63
N PHE A 18 1.55 2.77 -1.90
CA PHE A 18 2.76 2.10 -2.37
C PHE A 18 4.02 2.96 -2.14
N LEU A 19 3.96 4.26 -2.43
CA LEU A 19 5.07 5.18 -2.19
C LEU A 19 5.43 5.28 -0.71
N LEU A 20 4.44 5.22 0.20
CA LEU A 20 4.69 5.16 1.64
C LEU A 20 5.43 3.88 2.05
N VAL A 21 5.11 2.73 1.44
CA VAL A 21 5.87 1.49 1.66
C VAL A 21 7.33 1.67 1.21
N VAL A 22 7.55 2.21 0.01
CA VAL A 22 8.91 2.44 -0.51
C VAL A 22 9.67 3.45 0.36
N ALA A 23 9.02 4.53 0.80
CA ALA A 23 9.60 5.54 1.69
C ALA A 23 9.91 5.01 3.09
N ALA A 24 9.26 3.92 3.53
CA ALA A 24 9.56 3.31 4.82
C ALA A 24 10.98 2.72 4.88
N PHE A 25 11.56 2.35 3.74
CA PHE A 25 12.96 1.91 3.64
C PHE A 25 13.96 2.98 4.07
N PRO A 26 14.07 4.15 3.39
CA PRO A 26 15.01 5.19 3.80
C PRO A 26 14.66 5.77 5.17
N VAL A 27 13.38 5.80 5.58
CA VAL A 27 12.99 6.26 6.93
C VAL A 27 13.45 5.27 8.01
N GLY A 28 13.32 3.97 7.77
CA GLY A 28 13.82 2.92 8.66
C GLY A 28 15.34 3.00 8.85
N ALA A 29 16.06 3.20 7.74
CA ALA A 29 17.52 3.26 7.73
C ALA A 29 18.09 4.57 8.30
N LYS A 30 17.47 5.72 8.01
CA LYS A 30 18.03 7.05 8.37
C LYS A 30 17.47 7.66 9.65
N VAL A 31 16.26 7.25 10.08
CA VAL A 31 15.58 7.87 11.23
C VAL A 31 15.47 6.87 12.39
N SER A 32 14.68 5.81 12.20
CA SER A 32 14.58 4.69 13.15
C SER A 32 13.71 3.57 12.60
N TRP A 33 13.97 2.34 13.05
CA TRP A 33 13.12 1.18 12.72
C TRP A 33 11.65 1.37 13.16
N ARG A 34 11.40 2.11 14.26
CA ARG A 34 10.06 2.42 14.75
C ARG A 34 9.30 3.33 13.79
N ALA A 35 9.96 4.38 13.29
CA ALA A 35 9.39 5.27 12.29
C ALA A 35 9.08 4.54 10.99
N GLY A 36 10.00 3.69 10.51
CA GLY A 36 9.76 2.84 9.34
C GLY A 36 8.54 1.92 9.54
N ARG A 37 8.44 1.24 10.69
CA ARG A 37 7.30 0.36 11.01
C ARG A 37 5.98 1.13 11.11
N ALA A 38 6.00 2.35 11.66
CA ALA A 38 4.80 3.20 11.68
C ALA A 38 4.37 3.60 10.27
N LEU A 39 5.32 3.93 9.39
CA LEU A 39 5.05 4.30 8.00
C LEU A 39 4.42 3.15 7.20
N VAL A 40 4.89 1.91 7.40
CA VAL A 40 4.29 0.71 6.79
C VAL A 40 2.86 0.46 7.28
N ARG A 41 2.58 0.71 8.57
CA ARG A 41 1.20 0.61 9.09
C ARG A 41 0.31 1.71 8.53
N LEU A 42 0.85 2.92 8.41
CA LEU A 42 0.14 4.07 7.84
C LEU A 42 -0.16 3.85 6.35
N SER A 43 0.76 3.25 5.59
CA SER A 43 0.51 2.91 4.19
C SER A 43 -0.67 1.95 4.05
N LEU A 44 -0.75 0.93 4.90
CA LEU A 44 -1.87 -0.01 4.93
C LEU A 44 -3.18 0.69 5.31
N GLY A 45 -3.14 1.58 6.30
CA GLY A 45 -4.29 2.40 6.68
C GLY A 45 -4.80 3.27 5.53
N VAL A 46 -3.90 3.98 4.85
CA VAL A 46 -4.22 4.79 3.67
C VAL A 46 -4.81 3.92 2.56
N LEU A 47 -4.30 2.72 2.33
CA LEU A 47 -4.83 1.82 1.32
C LEU A 47 -6.26 1.38 1.63
N VAL A 48 -6.50 0.91 2.86
CA VAL A 48 -7.82 0.40 3.28
C VAL A 48 -8.86 1.52 3.26
N VAL A 49 -8.52 2.68 3.83
CA VAL A 49 -9.41 3.86 3.85
C VAL A 49 -9.64 4.37 2.42
N GLY A 50 -8.60 4.40 1.58
CA GLY A 50 -8.69 4.80 0.18
C GLY A 50 -9.59 3.89 -0.63
N LEU A 51 -9.43 2.57 -0.50
CA LEU A 51 -10.29 1.57 -1.14
C LEU A 51 -11.75 1.73 -0.68
N ALA A 52 -12.00 1.72 0.62
CA ALA A 52 -13.34 1.82 1.16
C ALA A 52 -14.02 3.15 0.76
N GLY A 53 -13.29 4.26 0.86
CA GLY A 53 -13.81 5.59 0.53
C GLY A 53 -14.13 5.76 -0.95
N THR A 54 -13.25 5.29 -1.84
CA THR A 54 -13.45 5.41 -3.29
C THR A 54 -14.52 4.45 -3.80
N ILE A 55 -14.65 3.25 -3.23
CA ILE A 55 -15.75 2.32 -3.53
C ILE A 55 -17.08 2.90 -3.03
N ALA A 56 -17.14 3.40 -1.80
CA ALA A 56 -18.36 4.02 -1.26
C ALA A 56 -18.80 5.22 -2.10
N TRP A 57 -17.85 6.08 -2.50
CA TRP A 57 -18.12 7.24 -3.35
C TRP A 57 -18.52 6.86 -4.78
N GLY A 58 -17.84 5.89 -5.39
CA GLY A 58 -18.20 5.36 -6.70
C GLY A 58 -19.57 4.69 -6.69
N SER A 59 -19.95 4.07 -5.57
CA SER A 59 -21.26 3.44 -5.40
C SER A 59 -22.36 4.48 -5.24
N SER A 60 -22.13 5.58 -4.51
CA SER A 60 -23.14 6.64 -4.33
C SER A 60 -23.45 7.40 -5.62
N ASN A 61 -22.50 7.48 -6.56
CA ASN A 61 -22.68 8.18 -7.84
C ASN A 61 -23.06 7.26 -9.02
N GLY A 62 -23.20 5.95 -8.78
CA GLY A 62 -23.48 4.98 -9.85
C GLY A 62 -22.29 4.71 -10.80
N GLU A 63 -21.15 5.37 -10.60
CA GLU A 63 -19.94 5.20 -11.43
C GLU A 63 -19.40 3.76 -11.38
N LEU A 64 -19.63 3.05 -10.29
CA LEU A 64 -19.25 1.64 -10.12
C LEU A 64 -19.99 0.71 -11.10
N VAL A 65 -21.25 1.02 -11.41
CA VAL A 65 -22.05 0.26 -12.39
C VAL A 65 -21.54 0.52 -13.80
N THR A 66 -21.24 1.79 -14.13
CA THR A 66 -20.65 2.18 -15.40
C THR A 66 -19.24 1.58 -15.60
N PHE A 67 -18.45 1.49 -14.54
CA PHE A 67 -17.15 0.85 -14.56
C PHE A 67 -17.26 -0.65 -14.86
N GLN A 68 -18.13 -1.36 -14.15
CA GLN A 68 -18.35 -2.80 -14.37
C GLN A 68 -18.86 -3.10 -15.78
N SER A 69 -19.75 -2.27 -16.32
CA SER A 69 -20.26 -2.44 -17.68
C SER A 69 -19.21 -2.12 -18.76
N THR A 70 -18.22 -1.29 -18.46
CA THR A 70 -17.22 -0.84 -19.44
C THR A 70 -15.97 -1.72 -19.46
N LEU A 71 -15.43 -2.07 -18.28
CA LEU A 71 -14.21 -2.88 -18.15
C LEU A 71 -14.50 -4.38 -18.06
N GLY A 72 -15.70 -4.75 -17.62
CA GLY A 72 -16.03 -6.13 -17.30
C GLY A 72 -15.44 -6.57 -15.96
N PRO A 73 -16.07 -7.57 -15.30
CA PRO A 73 -15.63 -8.04 -13.99
C PRO A 73 -14.23 -8.67 -14.01
N ASP A 74 -13.85 -9.31 -15.13
CA ASP A 74 -12.55 -9.98 -15.25
C ASP A 74 -11.37 -8.99 -15.26
N ALA A 75 -11.47 -7.90 -16.03
CA ALA A 75 -10.42 -6.88 -16.07
C ALA A 75 -10.26 -6.18 -14.71
N ALA A 76 -11.36 -5.92 -14.01
CA ALA A 76 -11.32 -5.37 -12.66
C ALA A 76 -10.60 -6.30 -11.68
N LEU A 77 -10.84 -7.61 -11.81
CA LEU A 77 -10.19 -8.64 -10.99
C LEU A 77 -8.69 -8.75 -11.30
N GLN A 78 -8.31 -8.74 -12.58
CA GLN A 78 -6.91 -8.76 -13.00
C GLN A 78 -6.15 -7.52 -12.51
N MET A 79 -6.73 -6.33 -12.62
CA MET A 79 -6.15 -5.08 -12.10
C MET A 79 -5.96 -5.15 -10.58
N GLY A 80 -6.99 -5.60 -9.86
CA GLY A 80 -6.94 -5.77 -8.41
C GLY A 80 -5.87 -6.78 -7.98
N MET A 81 -5.77 -7.91 -8.67
CA MET A 81 -4.76 -8.94 -8.41
C MET A 81 -3.34 -8.44 -8.69
N PHE A 82 -3.12 -7.78 -9.82
CA PHE A 82 -1.82 -7.19 -10.15
C PHE A 82 -1.38 -6.21 -9.06
N PHE A 83 -2.28 -5.32 -8.64
CA PHE A 83 -2.00 -4.37 -7.57
C PHE A 83 -1.69 -5.08 -6.25
N LEU A 84 -2.49 -6.08 -5.85
CA LEU A 84 -2.28 -6.84 -4.63
C LEU A 84 -0.92 -7.56 -4.62
N ILE A 85 -0.50 -8.13 -5.74
CA ILE A 85 0.81 -8.79 -5.87
C ILE A 85 1.93 -7.77 -5.71
N VAL A 86 1.86 -6.64 -6.43
CA VAL A 86 2.90 -5.59 -6.39
C VAL A 86 3.00 -4.98 -4.99
N TYR A 87 1.86 -4.55 -4.43
CA TYR A 87 1.79 -3.95 -3.10
C TYR A 87 2.21 -4.96 -2.03
N GLY A 88 1.68 -6.19 -2.08
CA GLY A 88 1.99 -7.25 -1.13
C GLY A 88 3.47 -7.61 -1.12
N THR A 89 4.11 -7.68 -2.30
CA THR A 89 5.54 -7.97 -2.42
C THR A 89 6.37 -6.85 -1.78
N GLY A 90 6.09 -5.58 -2.13
CA GLY A 90 6.79 -4.43 -1.53
C GLY A 90 6.59 -4.36 -0.01
N PHE A 91 5.34 -4.55 0.45
CA PHE A 91 4.99 -4.54 1.85
C PHE A 91 5.72 -5.64 2.64
N MET A 92 5.72 -6.88 2.15
CA MET A 92 6.41 -8.00 2.80
C MET A 92 7.93 -7.78 2.85
N PHE A 93 8.52 -7.34 1.74
CA PHE A 93 9.96 -7.08 1.65
C PHE A 93 10.40 -6.00 2.64
N VAL A 94 9.75 -4.83 2.60
CA VAL A 94 10.10 -3.71 3.48
C VAL A 94 9.82 -4.02 4.95
N SER A 95 8.72 -4.71 5.24
CA SER A 95 8.41 -5.13 6.63
C SER A 95 9.47 -6.07 7.20
N ARG A 96 9.92 -7.06 6.42
CA ARG A 96 10.98 -7.99 6.85
C ARG A 96 12.31 -7.29 7.04
N LEU A 97 12.64 -6.36 6.15
CA LEU A 97 13.88 -5.60 6.27
C LEU A 97 13.88 -4.68 7.49
N ILE A 98 12.77 -3.98 7.78
CA ILE A 98 12.68 -3.18 9.00
C ILE A 98 12.79 -4.07 10.25
N ALA A 99 12.25 -5.29 10.19
CA ALA A 99 12.41 -6.26 11.27
C ALA A 99 13.88 -6.71 11.45
N SER A 100 14.64 -6.89 10.37
CA SER A 100 16.06 -7.23 10.47
C SER A 100 16.88 -6.07 11.04
N MET A 101 16.60 -4.82 10.65
CA MET A 101 17.22 -3.63 11.24
C MET A 101 16.95 -3.50 12.74
N ALA A 102 15.80 -3.97 13.22
CA ALA A 102 15.49 -3.98 14.66
C ALA A 102 16.25 -5.08 15.43
N ALA A 103 16.70 -6.15 14.76
CA ALA A 103 17.44 -7.26 15.36
C ALA A 103 18.96 -7.04 15.38
N GLU A 104 19.50 -6.24 14.46
CA GLU A 104 20.93 -5.94 14.34
C GLU A 104 21.60 -5.30 15.58
N PRO A 105 20.95 -4.40 16.36
CA PRO A 105 21.52 -3.90 17.61
C PRO A 105 21.60 -4.95 18.72
N ALA A 106 20.77 -6.01 18.68
CA ALA A 106 20.73 -7.04 19.72
C ALA A 106 21.82 -8.11 19.57
N GLY A 107 22.45 -8.23 18.40
CA GLY A 107 23.50 -9.21 18.13
C GLY A 107 24.93 -8.72 18.41
N LYS A 108 25.14 -7.42 18.62
CA LYS A 108 26.47 -6.85 18.90
C LYS A 108 26.87 -6.91 20.38
N GLU A 109 25.93 -7.02 21.30
CA GLU A 109 26.25 -7.13 22.74
C GLU A 109 26.73 -8.55 23.14
N ASP A 110 26.37 -9.59 22.40
CA ASP A 110 26.72 -10.99 22.75
C ASP A 110 28.09 -11.46 22.20
N THR A 111 28.79 -10.63 21.40
CA THR A 111 30.11 -11.01 20.84
C THR A 111 31.30 -10.31 21.56
N ASP A 112 31.01 -9.33 22.42
CA ASP A 112 32.02 -8.55 23.15
C ASP A 112 32.11 -8.92 24.66
N ALA A 113 31.48 -10.03 25.08
CA ALA A 113 31.55 -10.59 26.45
C ALA A 113 32.31 -11.92 26.48
#